data_AF-A0A534U4X9-F1
#
_entry.id   AF-A0A534U4X9-F1
#
_cell.length_a   1.000
_cell.length_b   1.000
_cell.length_c   1.000
_cell.angle_alpha   90.00
_cell.angle_beta   90.00
_cell.angle_gamma   90.00
#
_symmetry.space_group_name_H-M   'P 1'
#
loop_
_entity.id
_entity.type
_entity.pdbx_description
1 polymer ?
#
loop_
_entity_poly.entity_id
_entity_poly.type
_entity_poly.pdbx_seq_one_letter_code
_entity_poly.pdbx_strand_id
1 'polypeptide(L)'
;MNTFKFFRRSILVAVAVALPAWAPSSQARVTRIILDPPTALTGQDIPYERIAGRAWGELDPSDPKNALITDIGLAPKKANGNVEYIASFFIVKPVDMSQASGVMWHDVPNRGGRVTITADLRNLHDVGLSSGWQGDNAGATAVPANAVDIPGTPPFGTNEWVKVPVVTGVTGRIFGRIINRSGLTGQPLNVMGNPIPYFPVNSADNS
;
A
#
# COMPACT_ATOMS: atom_id res chain seq x y z
N MET A 1 64.16 6.21 -25.77
CA MET A 1 63.69 7.34 -24.95
C MET A 1 62.17 7.38 -25.04
N ASN A 2 61.49 7.42 -23.88
CA ASN A 2 60.10 7.01 -23.64
C ASN A 2 59.02 7.88 -24.31
N THR A 3 58.13 7.29 -25.12
CA THR A 3 56.92 7.97 -25.64
C THR A 3 55.60 7.20 -25.42
N PHE A 4 55.58 6.08 -24.71
CA PHE A 4 54.39 5.21 -24.61
C PHE A 4 53.69 5.15 -23.23
N LYS A 5 53.70 6.23 -22.43
CA LYS A 5 53.08 6.21 -21.09
C LYS A 5 51.94 7.19 -20.81
N PHE A 6 51.62 8.13 -21.72
CA PHE A 6 50.60 9.15 -21.42
C PHE A 6 49.18 8.82 -21.89
N PHE A 7 48.97 7.89 -22.82
CA PHE A 7 47.64 7.62 -23.37
C PHE A 7 46.77 6.63 -22.56
N ARG A 8 47.36 5.85 -21.63
CA ARG A 8 46.63 4.84 -20.86
C ARG A 8 46.00 5.34 -19.56
N ARG A 9 46.40 6.51 -19.06
CA ARG A 9 45.87 7.06 -17.79
C ARG A 9 44.62 7.92 -17.98
N SER A 10 44.43 8.51 -19.16
CA SER A 10 43.32 9.44 -19.41
C SER A 10 41.96 8.74 -19.66
N ILE A 11 41.98 7.49 -20.14
CA ILE A 11 40.74 6.71 -20.39
C ILE A 11 40.16 6.15 -19.09
N LEU A 12 41.00 5.77 -18.12
CA LEU A 12 40.54 5.19 -16.85
C LEU A 12 39.89 6.22 -15.93
N VAL A 13 40.26 7.51 -16.03
CA VAL A 13 39.63 8.58 -15.24
C VAL A 13 38.28 8.98 -15.82
N ALA A 14 38.10 8.94 -17.15
CA ALA A 14 36.83 9.27 -17.79
C ALA A 14 35.72 8.23 -17.53
N VAL A 15 36.08 6.94 -17.42
CA VAL A 15 35.12 5.87 -17.09
C VAL A 15 34.70 5.91 -15.61
N ALA A 16 35.60 6.30 -14.71
CA ALA A 16 35.31 6.36 -13.26
C ALA A 16 34.40 7.53 -12.84
N VAL A 17 34.40 8.64 -13.60
CA VAL A 17 33.57 9.83 -13.29
C VAL A 17 32.19 9.78 -13.96
N ALA A 18 31.98 8.93 -14.98
CA ALA A 18 30.69 8.78 -15.66
C ALA A 18 29.72 7.81 -14.96
N LEU A 19 30.20 6.98 -14.03
CA LEU A 19 29.40 5.92 -13.38
C LEU A 19 28.42 6.36 -12.26
N PRO A 20 28.56 7.50 -11.55
CA PRO A 20 27.55 7.90 -10.56
C PRO A 20 26.37 8.70 -11.15
N ALA A 21 26.40 9.08 -12.43
CA ALA A 21 25.36 9.91 -13.03
C ALA A 21 24.09 9.12 -13.45
N TRP A 22 24.08 7.80 -13.25
CA TRP A 22 22.98 6.93 -13.67
C TRP A 22 22.39 6.10 -12.52
N ALA A 23 22.42 6.61 -11.29
CA ALA A 23 21.48 6.13 -10.29
C ALA A 23 20.09 6.65 -10.66
N PRO A 24 19.13 5.81 -11.11
CA PRO A 24 17.76 6.28 -11.24
C PRO A 24 17.31 6.78 -9.87
N SER A 25 16.54 7.88 -9.84
CA SER A 25 15.94 8.38 -8.61
C SER A 25 14.98 7.31 -8.05
N SER A 26 15.49 6.42 -7.23
CA SER A 26 14.67 5.51 -6.44
C SER A 26 14.11 6.33 -5.29
N GLN A 27 12.97 6.97 -5.55
CA GLN A 27 12.14 7.49 -4.49
C GLN A 27 11.01 6.50 -4.33
N ALA A 28 11.04 5.74 -3.25
CA ALA A 28 9.85 5.08 -2.73
C ALA A 28 8.80 6.18 -2.51
N ARG A 29 7.84 6.30 -3.44
CA ARG A 29 6.86 7.39 -3.43
C ARG A 29 5.54 6.92 -3.97
N VAL A 30 4.49 7.59 -3.49
CA VAL A 30 3.23 7.66 -4.21
C VAL A 30 3.51 8.27 -5.59
N THR A 31 3.28 7.50 -6.65
CA THR A 31 3.54 7.86 -8.05
C THR A 31 2.31 8.45 -8.72
N ARG A 32 1.11 8.13 -8.22
CA ARG A 32 -0.16 8.62 -8.77
C ARG A 32 -1.25 8.64 -7.71
N ILE A 33 -2.05 9.70 -7.69
CA ILE A 33 -3.26 9.79 -6.89
C ILE A 33 -4.45 9.86 -7.84
N ILE A 34 -5.47 9.04 -7.60
CA ILE A 34 -6.75 9.08 -8.29
C ILE A 34 -7.80 9.47 -7.26
N LEU A 35 -8.52 10.55 -7.54
CA LEU A 35 -9.63 11.02 -6.71
C LEU A 35 -10.95 10.62 -7.36
N ASP A 36 -11.89 10.21 -6.52
CA ASP A 36 -13.29 10.10 -6.90
C ASP A 36 -13.99 11.46 -6.68
N PRO A 37 -15.15 11.71 -7.32
CA PRO A 37 -15.87 12.96 -7.13
C PRO A 37 -16.23 13.23 -5.65
N PRO A 38 -16.09 14.47 -5.16
CA PRO A 38 -16.46 14.82 -3.80
C PRO A 38 -17.96 14.60 -3.57
N THR A 39 -18.32 14.22 -2.33
CA THR A 39 -19.71 14.18 -1.87
C THR A 39 -19.87 15.15 -0.70
N ALA A 40 -20.88 16.02 -0.73
CA ALA A 40 -21.16 16.92 0.37
C ALA A 40 -21.55 16.16 1.66
N LEU A 41 -21.18 16.72 2.80
CA LEU A 41 -21.57 16.25 4.14
C LEU A 41 -22.45 17.30 4.83
N THR A 42 -23.33 16.82 5.71
CA THR A 42 -24.24 17.64 6.49
C THR A 42 -24.01 17.47 7.99
N GLY A 43 -24.57 18.40 8.78
CA GLY A 43 -24.54 18.35 10.25
C GLY A 43 -23.40 19.14 10.90
N GLN A 44 -22.75 20.02 10.14
CA GLN A 44 -21.72 20.93 10.64
C GLN A 44 -21.98 22.37 10.18
N ASP A 45 -21.31 23.33 10.82
CA ASP A 45 -21.53 24.78 10.67
C ASP A 45 -21.07 25.37 9.32
N ILE A 46 -20.14 24.71 8.64
CA ILE A 46 -19.63 25.10 7.32
C ILE A 46 -19.76 23.96 6.28
N PRO A 47 -19.72 24.24 4.97
CA PRO A 47 -19.74 23.17 3.96
C PRO A 47 -18.54 22.24 4.10
N TYR A 48 -18.80 20.93 4.27
CA TYR A 48 -17.82 19.86 4.24
C TYR A 48 -18.07 18.93 3.07
N GLU A 49 -17.01 18.27 2.65
CA GLU A 49 -17.07 17.20 1.66
C GLU A 49 -16.23 16.00 2.10
N ARG A 50 -16.60 14.85 1.55
CA ARG A 50 -15.81 13.64 1.57
C ARG A 50 -15.29 13.30 0.18
N ILE A 51 -14.06 12.83 0.12
CA ILE A 51 -13.38 12.42 -1.12
C ILE A 51 -12.76 11.05 -0.87
N ALA A 52 -13.22 10.04 -1.60
CA ALA A 52 -12.52 8.76 -1.69
C ALA A 52 -11.43 8.84 -2.76
N GLY A 53 -10.39 8.03 -2.62
CA GLY A 53 -9.34 7.98 -3.62
C GLY A 53 -8.40 6.80 -3.43
N ARG A 54 -7.44 6.72 -4.34
CA ARG A 54 -6.42 5.68 -4.40
C ARG A 54 -5.05 6.29 -4.64
N ALA A 55 -4.11 5.95 -3.77
CA ALA A 55 -2.70 6.30 -3.90
C ALA A 55 -1.94 5.08 -4.44
N TRP A 56 -1.39 5.23 -5.64
CA TRP A 56 -0.47 4.27 -6.25
C TRP A 56 0.94 4.59 -5.81
N GLY A 57 1.68 3.60 -5.34
CA GLY A 57 3.07 3.77 -4.97
C GLY A 57 3.96 2.67 -5.51
N GLU A 58 5.25 2.95 -5.52
CA GLU A 58 6.28 2.04 -5.98
C GLU A 58 7.40 1.98 -4.94
N LEU A 59 7.89 0.77 -4.66
CA LEU A 59 9.00 0.49 -3.77
C LEU A 59 10.13 -0.18 -4.54
N ASP A 60 11.35 0.33 -4.36
CA ASP A 60 12.54 -0.32 -4.88
C ASP A 60 12.96 -1.47 -3.95
N PRO A 61 12.94 -2.73 -4.41
CA PRO A 61 13.31 -3.88 -3.59
C PRO A 61 14.80 -3.90 -3.21
N SER A 62 15.64 -3.10 -3.88
CA SER A 62 17.07 -2.97 -3.59
C SER A 62 17.41 -1.83 -2.62
N ASP A 63 16.44 -0.96 -2.28
CA ASP A 63 16.64 0.07 -1.26
C ASP A 63 16.84 -0.59 0.12
N PRO A 64 17.97 -0.34 0.82
CA PRO A 64 18.19 -0.85 2.17
C PRO A 64 17.07 -0.55 3.17
N LYS A 65 16.31 0.52 2.97
CA LYS A 65 15.14 0.86 3.82
C LYS A 65 13.98 -0.11 3.65
N ASN A 66 13.90 -0.77 2.50
CA ASN A 66 12.88 -1.77 2.19
C ASN A 66 13.32 -3.21 2.51
N ALA A 67 14.57 -3.41 2.95
CA ALA A 67 15.13 -4.74 3.20
C ALA A 67 14.39 -5.55 4.29
N LEU A 68 13.66 -4.88 5.17
CA LEU A 68 12.83 -5.52 6.21
C LEU A 68 11.45 -5.97 5.70
N ILE A 69 11.07 -5.59 4.48
CA ILE A 69 9.81 -6.05 3.87
C ILE A 69 10.04 -7.48 3.39
N THR A 70 9.41 -8.43 4.06
CA THR A 70 9.48 -9.85 3.74
C THR A 70 9.16 -10.09 2.27
N ASP A 71 9.99 -10.90 1.61
CA ASP A 71 9.83 -11.32 0.22
C ASP A 71 9.74 -10.21 -0.83
N ILE A 72 10.09 -8.96 -0.50
CA ILE A 72 10.02 -7.85 -1.48
C ILE A 72 10.89 -8.09 -2.72
N GLY A 73 12.00 -8.82 -2.57
CA GLY A 73 12.85 -9.23 -3.67
C GLY A 73 12.20 -10.23 -4.65
N LEU A 74 11.21 -10.98 -4.17
CA LEU A 74 10.45 -12.01 -4.90
C LEU A 74 9.13 -11.49 -5.46
N ALA A 75 8.66 -10.31 -5.00
CA ALA A 75 7.43 -9.71 -5.48
C ALA A 75 7.48 -9.43 -6.99
N PRO A 76 6.34 -9.54 -7.71
CA PRO A 76 6.21 -9.05 -9.08
C PRO A 76 6.68 -7.60 -9.21
N LYS A 77 7.51 -7.32 -10.23
CA LYS A 77 8.12 -6.01 -10.48
C LYS A 77 7.56 -5.42 -11.77
N LYS A 78 7.46 -4.10 -11.81
CA LYS A 78 7.21 -3.33 -13.04
C LYS A 78 8.45 -3.34 -13.94
N ALA A 79 8.29 -2.84 -15.17
CA ALA A 79 9.38 -2.71 -16.14
C ALA A 79 10.58 -1.88 -15.63
N ASN A 80 10.36 -1.00 -14.65
CA ASN A 80 11.40 -0.20 -14.01
C ASN A 80 12.08 -0.90 -12.82
N GLY A 81 11.72 -2.15 -12.50
CA GLY A 81 12.29 -2.93 -11.40
C GLY A 81 11.62 -2.71 -10.04
N ASN A 82 10.69 -1.75 -9.92
CA ASN A 82 9.99 -1.47 -8.66
C ASN A 82 8.79 -2.40 -8.43
N VAL A 83 8.44 -2.56 -7.16
CA VAL A 83 7.27 -3.27 -6.65
C VAL A 83 6.13 -2.27 -6.47
N GLU A 84 4.98 -2.50 -7.10
CA GLU A 84 3.83 -1.57 -7.08
C GLU A 84 2.82 -1.93 -5.99
N TYR A 85 2.23 -0.92 -5.35
CA TYR A 85 1.10 -1.08 -4.44
C TYR A 85 0.04 -0.01 -4.68
N ILE A 86 -1.19 -0.26 -4.20
CA ILE A 86 -2.29 0.70 -4.21
C ILE A 86 -2.92 0.74 -2.82
N ALA A 87 -3.01 1.91 -2.20
CA ALA A 87 -3.77 2.11 -0.97
C ALA A 87 -5.01 2.93 -1.27
N SER A 88 -6.18 2.48 -0.79
CA SER A 88 -7.35 3.35 -0.74
C SER A 88 -7.19 4.39 0.36
N PHE A 89 -7.88 5.52 0.20
CA PHE A 89 -8.01 6.51 1.25
C PHE A 89 -9.36 7.23 1.16
N PHE A 90 -9.67 7.93 2.23
CA PHE A 90 -10.87 8.74 2.37
C PHE A 90 -10.58 9.99 3.18
N ILE A 91 -10.87 11.14 2.60
CA ILE A 91 -10.66 12.45 3.21
C ILE A 91 -12.00 13.07 3.53
N VAL A 92 -12.12 13.66 4.71
CA VAL A 92 -13.24 14.52 5.12
C VAL A 92 -12.67 15.89 5.46
N LYS A 93 -13.07 16.92 4.71
CA LYS A 93 -12.49 18.26 4.84
C LYS A 93 -13.53 19.35 4.60
N PRO A 94 -13.29 20.60 5.04
CA PRO A 94 -14.02 21.76 4.53
C PRO A 94 -13.97 21.82 3.00
N VAL A 95 -15.06 22.26 2.37
CA VAL A 95 -15.06 22.56 0.94
C VAL A 95 -14.03 23.65 0.64
N ASP A 96 -14.04 24.71 1.45
CA ASP A 96 -13.04 25.78 1.43
C ASP A 96 -11.96 25.53 2.51
N MET A 97 -10.76 25.16 2.06
CA MET A 97 -9.64 24.84 2.94
C MET A 97 -9.07 26.04 3.71
N SER A 98 -9.42 27.28 3.35
CA SER A 98 -9.02 28.45 4.15
C SER A 98 -9.69 28.48 5.53
N GLN A 99 -10.77 27.72 5.70
CA GLN A 99 -11.50 27.59 6.96
C GLN A 99 -11.00 26.42 7.82
N ALA A 100 -10.06 25.59 7.33
CA ALA A 100 -9.56 24.47 8.10
C ALA A 100 -8.76 24.93 9.33
N SER A 101 -8.89 24.21 10.45
CA SER A 101 -8.17 24.48 11.71
C SER A 101 -6.65 24.27 11.61
N GLY A 102 -6.21 23.53 10.59
CA GLY A 102 -4.83 23.06 10.45
C GLY A 102 -4.55 21.72 11.14
N VAL A 103 -5.55 21.11 11.81
CA VAL A 103 -5.45 19.80 12.44
C VAL A 103 -5.99 18.71 11.50
N MET A 104 -5.25 17.59 11.39
CA MET A 104 -5.68 16.40 10.66
C MET A 104 -5.67 15.17 11.57
N TRP A 105 -6.79 14.48 11.61
CA TRP A 105 -6.93 13.13 12.18
C TRP A 105 -6.57 12.12 11.11
N HIS A 106 -5.52 11.33 11.33
CA HIS A 106 -5.15 10.24 10.43
C HIS A 106 -5.45 8.89 11.09
N ASP A 107 -6.46 8.21 10.55
CA ASP A 107 -6.91 6.91 11.01
C ASP A 107 -6.47 5.79 10.06
N VAL A 108 -6.02 4.69 10.66
CA VAL A 108 -5.62 3.50 9.94
C VAL A 108 -6.50 2.35 10.45
N PRO A 109 -7.64 2.07 9.77
CA PRO A 109 -8.65 1.19 10.33
C PRO A 109 -8.16 -0.25 10.42
N ASN A 110 -8.22 -0.78 11.64
CA ASN A 110 -8.05 -2.21 11.86
C ASN A 110 -9.19 -2.96 11.17
N ARG A 111 -8.85 -3.87 10.25
CA ARG A 111 -9.78 -4.65 9.42
C ARG A 111 -10.60 -3.83 8.43
N GLY A 112 -10.10 -2.69 8.01
CA GLY A 112 -10.63 -1.97 6.86
C GLY A 112 -11.95 -1.23 7.10
N GLY A 113 -12.61 -1.28 8.27
CA GLY A 113 -13.81 -0.45 8.48
C GLY A 113 -13.47 1.04 8.46
N ARG A 114 -13.94 1.78 7.45
CA ARG A 114 -13.59 3.20 7.26
C ARG A 114 -13.97 4.04 8.49
N VAL A 115 -13.01 4.82 8.97
CA VAL A 115 -13.18 5.76 10.07
C VAL A 115 -13.37 7.17 9.50
N THR A 116 -14.23 7.97 10.14
CA THR A 116 -14.47 9.37 9.78
C THR A 116 -14.53 10.21 11.04
N ILE A 117 -14.10 11.46 10.94
CA ILE A 117 -14.27 12.44 12.02
C ILE A 117 -15.78 12.74 12.25
N THR A 118 -16.14 12.99 13.50
CA THR A 118 -17.52 13.26 13.93
C THR A 118 -17.98 14.67 13.52
N ALA A 119 -19.26 15.00 13.74
CA ALA A 119 -19.76 16.37 13.51
C ALA A 119 -19.06 17.40 14.41
N ASP A 120 -18.78 17.05 15.67
CA ASP A 120 -18.11 17.96 16.60
C ASP A 120 -16.70 18.33 16.15
N LEU A 121 -15.92 17.35 15.66
CA LEU A 121 -14.59 17.62 15.08
C LEU A 121 -14.68 18.44 13.79
N ARG A 122 -15.73 18.24 12.98
CA ARG A 122 -15.99 19.08 11.80
C ARG A 122 -16.35 20.51 12.18
N ASN A 123 -17.05 20.73 13.29
CA ASN A 123 -17.34 22.08 13.83
C ASN A 123 -16.10 22.75 14.45
N LEU A 124 -15.06 21.99 14.75
CA LEU A 124 -13.72 22.53 15.07
C LEU A 124 -12.90 22.84 13.82
N HIS A 125 -13.46 22.59 12.64
CA HIS A 125 -12.86 22.78 11.32
C HIS A 125 -11.68 21.84 11.02
N ASP A 126 -11.64 20.68 11.69
CA ASP A 126 -10.61 19.67 11.49
C ASP A 126 -10.78 18.90 10.17
N VAL A 127 -9.70 18.28 9.73
CA VAL A 127 -9.67 17.35 8.59
C VAL A 127 -9.56 15.91 9.08
N GLY A 128 -10.30 14.99 8.47
CA GLY A 128 -10.15 13.56 8.65
C GLY A 128 -9.50 12.91 7.43
N LEU A 129 -8.60 11.97 7.66
CA LEU A 129 -8.02 11.09 6.65
C LEU A 129 -8.06 9.66 7.19
N SER A 130 -8.69 8.74 6.47
CA SER A 130 -8.48 7.31 6.69
C SER A 130 -7.76 6.67 5.51
N SER A 131 -6.90 5.69 5.75
CA SER A 131 -6.16 5.00 4.68
C SER A 131 -6.06 3.50 4.89
N GLY A 132 -6.17 2.73 3.81
CA GLY A 132 -5.96 1.29 3.82
C GLY A 132 -4.52 0.91 4.13
N TRP A 133 -4.35 -0.13 4.95
CA TRP A 133 -3.02 -0.62 5.36
C TRP A 133 -2.92 -2.14 5.46
N GLN A 134 -4.05 -2.82 5.67
CA GLN A 134 -4.06 -4.25 5.96
C GLN A 134 -4.13 -5.05 4.66
N GLY A 135 -3.04 -5.75 4.33
CA GLY A 135 -2.85 -6.46 3.06
C GLY A 135 -3.27 -7.94 3.07
N ASP A 136 -4.09 -8.38 4.03
CA ASP A 136 -4.58 -9.77 4.09
C ASP A 136 -5.61 -10.11 3.00
N ASN A 137 -6.19 -9.07 2.35
CA ASN A 137 -7.07 -9.20 1.19
C ASN A 137 -8.26 -10.15 1.43
N ALA A 138 -8.89 -10.05 2.61
CA ALA A 138 -9.95 -10.96 3.02
C ALA A 138 -11.05 -10.24 3.81
N GLY A 139 -12.30 -10.67 3.61
CA GLY A 139 -13.46 -10.06 4.28
C GLY A 139 -13.52 -8.54 4.04
N ALA A 140 -13.48 -7.77 5.13
CA ALA A 140 -13.59 -6.32 5.13
C ALA A 140 -12.39 -5.58 4.50
N THR A 141 -11.26 -6.26 4.25
CA THR A 141 -10.07 -5.70 3.59
C THR A 141 -9.89 -6.21 2.16
N ALA A 142 -10.85 -6.97 1.63
CA ALA A 142 -10.80 -7.50 0.27
C ALA A 142 -10.64 -6.36 -0.75
N VAL A 143 -9.67 -6.52 -1.64
CA VAL A 143 -9.39 -5.58 -2.72
C VAL A 143 -10.52 -5.66 -3.74
N PRO A 144 -11.25 -4.57 -4.01
CA PRO A 144 -12.33 -4.59 -4.98
C PRO A 144 -11.84 -4.88 -6.41
N ALA A 145 -12.66 -5.55 -7.21
CA ALA A 145 -12.30 -5.91 -8.59
C ALA A 145 -11.92 -4.70 -9.44
N ASN A 146 -12.54 -3.54 -9.19
CA ASN A 146 -12.27 -2.29 -9.90
C ASN A 146 -11.19 -1.42 -9.23
N ALA A 147 -10.40 -1.97 -8.30
CA ALA A 147 -9.34 -1.24 -7.59
C ALA A 147 -8.40 -0.48 -8.52
N VAL A 148 -8.19 -1.01 -9.74
CA VAL A 148 -7.32 -0.45 -10.78
C VAL A 148 -8.05 0.43 -11.81
N ASP A 149 -9.38 0.42 -11.83
CA ASP A 149 -10.18 1.08 -12.88
C ASP A 149 -10.32 2.60 -12.67
N ILE A 150 -10.70 3.29 -13.75
CA ILE A 150 -10.75 4.76 -13.92
C ILE A 150 -11.78 5.44 -12.99
N PRO A 151 -11.57 6.72 -12.58
CA PRO A 151 -12.52 7.51 -11.80
C PRO A 151 -13.90 7.63 -12.44
N GLY A 152 -14.96 7.57 -11.63
CA GLY A 152 -16.36 7.77 -12.07
C GLY A 152 -17.32 6.64 -11.71
N THR A 153 -16.80 5.46 -11.37
CA THR A 153 -17.53 4.38 -10.71
C THR A 153 -16.89 4.19 -9.35
N PRO A 154 -17.45 4.77 -8.26
CA PRO A 154 -16.80 4.76 -6.96
C PRO A 154 -16.45 3.31 -6.59
N PRO A 155 -15.16 2.96 -6.41
CA PRO A 155 -14.81 1.66 -5.88
C PRO A 155 -15.24 1.60 -4.42
N PHE A 156 -16.49 1.19 -4.24
CA PHE A 156 -16.97 0.33 -3.17
C PHE A 156 -16.93 0.84 -1.72
N GLY A 157 -18.02 0.50 -1.03
CA GLY A 157 -17.99 0.02 0.36
C GLY A 157 -17.68 1.05 1.44
N THR A 158 -18.01 0.68 2.67
CA THR A 158 -17.66 1.40 3.89
C THR A 158 -16.23 1.08 4.34
N ASN A 159 -15.35 0.66 3.42
CA ASN A 159 -14.12 -0.05 3.78
C ASN A 159 -12.86 0.45 3.05
N GLU A 160 -11.74 0.40 3.75
CA GLU A 160 -10.39 0.67 3.30
C GLU A 160 -9.62 -0.64 3.06
N TRP A 161 -8.76 -0.65 2.05
CA TRP A 161 -7.98 -1.80 1.60
C TRP A 161 -6.63 -1.36 1.04
N VAL A 162 -5.68 -2.29 0.98
CA VAL A 162 -4.42 -2.09 0.26
C VAL A 162 -4.21 -3.27 -0.68
N LYS A 163 -3.92 -2.97 -1.94
CA LYS A 163 -3.45 -3.94 -2.92
C LYS A 163 -1.94 -3.96 -2.87
N VAL A 164 -1.38 -5.04 -2.34
CA VAL A 164 0.05 -5.33 -2.38
C VAL A 164 0.30 -6.52 -3.33
N PRO A 165 1.52 -6.67 -3.88
CA PRO A 165 1.84 -7.82 -4.70
C PRO A 165 1.79 -9.11 -3.88
N VAL A 166 1.16 -10.13 -4.45
CA VAL A 166 1.11 -11.47 -3.87
C VAL A 166 2.13 -12.33 -4.60
N VAL A 167 3.14 -12.82 -3.88
CA VAL A 167 4.14 -13.73 -4.45
C VAL A 167 3.45 -15.05 -4.79
N THR A 168 3.66 -15.55 -6.01
CA THR A 168 3.10 -16.81 -6.49
C THR A 168 4.19 -17.88 -6.63
N GLY A 169 3.80 -19.15 -6.61
CA GLY A 169 4.74 -20.26 -6.83
C GLY A 169 5.74 -20.49 -5.69
N VAL A 170 5.55 -19.86 -4.54
CA VAL A 170 6.35 -20.14 -3.34
C VAL A 170 5.97 -21.52 -2.80
N THR A 171 6.94 -22.43 -2.76
CA THR A 171 6.78 -23.76 -2.17
C THR A 171 7.77 -23.92 -1.02
N GLY A 172 7.38 -24.63 0.04
CA GLY A 172 8.21 -24.79 1.22
C GLY A 172 7.41 -25.28 2.42
N ARG A 173 8.11 -25.72 3.47
CA ARG A 173 7.46 -26.09 4.73
C ARG A 173 7.08 -24.82 5.48
N ILE A 174 5.79 -24.67 5.76
CA ILE A 174 5.25 -23.58 6.58
C ILE A 174 4.93 -24.14 7.96
N PHE A 175 5.35 -23.46 9.02
CA PHE A 175 4.95 -23.82 10.39
C PHE A 175 3.93 -22.79 10.90
N GLY A 176 2.65 -23.18 10.93
CA GLY A 176 1.60 -22.41 11.58
C GLY A 176 1.26 -23.02 12.94
N ARG A 177 1.61 -22.36 14.05
CA ARG A 177 1.17 -22.79 15.38
C ARG A 177 -0.16 -22.12 15.72
N ILE A 178 -1.24 -22.87 15.59
CA ILE A 178 -2.57 -22.43 16.01
C ILE A 178 -2.73 -22.76 17.49
N ILE A 179 -2.93 -21.74 18.31
CA ILE A 179 -3.28 -21.90 19.73
C ILE A 179 -4.81 -21.74 19.80
N ASN A 180 -5.49 -22.54 20.62
CA ASN A 180 -6.96 -22.59 20.79
C ASN A 180 -7.77 -23.35 19.72
N ARG A 181 -7.22 -24.45 19.16
CA ARG A 181 -8.01 -25.44 18.41
C ARG A 181 -7.83 -26.83 19.04
N SER A 182 -8.90 -27.62 19.06
CA SER A 182 -8.96 -28.98 19.59
C SER A 182 -9.32 -29.98 18.50
N GLY A 183 -8.84 -31.21 18.62
CA GLY A 183 -9.13 -32.30 17.66
C GLY A 183 -7.97 -32.61 16.71
N LEU A 184 -8.08 -33.72 15.98
CA LEU A 184 -7.07 -34.23 15.04
C LEU A 184 -7.34 -33.85 13.57
N THR A 185 -8.48 -33.22 13.29
CA THR A 185 -8.86 -32.79 11.93
C THR A 185 -8.34 -31.39 11.65
N GLY A 186 -7.80 -31.15 10.44
CA GLY A 186 -7.43 -29.79 10.06
C GLY A 186 -8.65 -28.91 9.85
N GLN A 187 -8.41 -27.61 10.01
CA GLN A 187 -9.42 -26.57 9.99
C GLN A 187 -8.90 -25.43 9.11
N PRO A 188 -9.78 -24.68 8.43
CA PRO A 188 -9.37 -23.45 7.75
C PRO A 188 -8.66 -22.52 8.74
N LEU A 189 -7.48 -22.02 8.33
CA LEU A 189 -6.81 -21.00 9.10
C LEU A 189 -7.59 -19.70 8.96
N ASN A 190 -8.12 -19.23 10.09
CA ASN A 190 -8.99 -18.07 10.13
C ASN A 190 -8.37 -16.97 10.99
N VAL A 191 -8.42 -15.73 10.53
CA VAL A 191 -8.05 -14.54 11.30
C VAL A 191 -9.34 -13.79 11.66
N MET A 192 -9.80 -13.95 12.91
CA MET A 192 -11.11 -13.48 13.41
C MET A 192 -12.29 -13.91 12.52
N GLY A 193 -12.28 -15.15 12.03
CA GLY A 193 -13.37 -15.73 11.24
C GLY A 193 -13.22 -15.59 9.71
N ASN A 194 -12.26 -14.81 9.22
CA ASN A 194 -11.97 -14.74 7.78
C ASN A 194 -10.92 -15.80 7.40
N PRO A 195 -11.19 -16.67 6.41
CA PRO A 195 -10.21 -17.62 5.94
C PRO A 195 -9.05 -16.87 5.27
N ILE A 196 -7.82 -17.24 5.60
CA ILE A 196 -6.64 -16.71 4.92
C ILE A 196 -6.25 -17.60 3.74
N PRO A 197 -5.64 -17.06 2.66
CA PRO A 197 -5.45 -17.79 1.39
C PRO A 197 -4.32 -18.85 1.43
N TYR A 198 -3.97 -19.35 2.62
CA TYR A 198 -2.97 -20.40 2.80
C TYR A 198 -3.69 -21.72 3.05
N PHE A 199 -3.75 -22.56 2.02
CA PHE A 199 -4.29 -23.91 2.11
C PHE A 199 -3.18 -24.90 2.50
N PRO A 200 -3.52 -26.00 3.20
CA PRO A 200 -2.58 -27.11 3.35
C PRO A 200 -2.18 -27.65 1.97
N VAL A 201 -0.94 -28.14 1.86
CA VAL A 201 -0.41 -28.74 0.64
C VAL A 201 -1.19 -30.00 0.29
N ASN A 202 -1.60 -30.76 1.31
CA ASN A 202 -2.45 -31.93 1.19
C ASN A 202 -3.77 -31.74 1.95
N SER A 203 -4.87 -31.64 1.21
CA SER A 203 -6.21 -31.51 1.80
C SER A 203 -6.71 -32.79 2.49
N ALA A 204 -6.06 -33.94 2.26
CA ALA A 204 -6.47 -35.21 2.85
C ALA A 204 -5.99 -35.37 4.31
N ASP A 205 -4.85 -34.79 4.67
CA ASP A 205 -4.27 -34.89 6.02
C ASP A 205 -3.94 -33.52 6.65
N ASN A 206 -4.12 -32.43 5.92
CA ASN A 206 -3.84 -31.06 6.33
C ASN A 206 -2.35 -30.76 6.57
N SER A 207 -1.46 -31.49 5.89
CA SER A 207 -0.01 -31.20 5.83
C SER A 207 0.39 -30.27 4.68
#